data_AF-A0A8R1HYQ4-F1
#
_entry.id   AF-A0A8R1HYQ4-F1
#
_cell.length_a   1.000
_cell.length_b   1.000
_cell.length_c   1.000
_cell.angle_alpha   90.00
_cell.angle_beta   90.00
_cell.angle_gamma   90.00
#
_symmetry.space_group_name_H-M   'P 1'
#
loop_
_entity.id
_entity.type
_entity.pdbx_description
1 polymer ?
#
loop_
_entity_poly.entity_id
_entity_poly.type
_entity_poly.pdbx_seq_one_letter_code
_entity_poly.pdbx_strand_id
1 'polypeptide(L)'
;MVQAKGRWHKHTAPNEQAALVIEKIVQCQHVFDFYDPVAQLKCKEIKRAALNELIDLITSTKGAIVETIYPAVIKMVGKNIFRVLLPSENCEFDPEEDEPTLEVLWPHLQLVYELFLRFLESPDFQASIGKKYIDQRFVLKLLDLFDSEDPRERDFLKTVLHRIYGKFLGLRAFIRKHINNMFLRFVYETDSFNGVGEVLEILGSIINGFGLPLKQEHKVFLVKVLLPLHKPKCLSLYHAQVFIL
;
A
#
# COMPACT_ATOMS: atom_id res chain seq x y z
N MET A 1 -0.90 -27.71 -6.85
CA MET A 1 -1.29 -27.79 -8.28
C MET A 1 -2.33 -26.73 -8.56
N VAL A 2 -1.96 -25.66 -9.25
CA VAL A 2 -2.89 -24.61 -9.71
C VAL A 2 -3.74 -25.23 -10.83
N GLN A 3 -4.92 -25.76 -10.49
CA GLN A 3 -5.87 -26.21 -11.50
C GLN A 3 -6.66 -25.01 -12.00
N ALA A 4 -6.54 -24.76 -13.30
CA ALA A 4 -7.34 -23.81 -14.06
C ALA A 4 -8.82 -24.26 -14.05
N LYS A 5 -9.57 -23.89 -13.00
CA LYS A 5 -11.02 -24.00 -13.01
C LYS A 5 -11.61 -22.73 -13.63
N GLY A 6 -12.12 -22.89 -14.85
CA GLY A 6 -13.30 -22.19 -15.37
C GLY A 6 -13.16 -20.70 -15.65
N ARG A 7 -13.19 -20.35 -16.94
CA ARG A 7 -13.67 -19.04 -17.41
C ARG A 7 -15.09 -18.82 -16.88
N TRP A 8 -15.43 -17.61 -16.44
CA TRP A 8 -16.78 -17.27 -15.98
C TRP A 8 -17.83 -17.69 -17.01
N HIS A 9 -18.72 -18.62 -16.66
CA HIS A 9 -20.00 -18.72 -17.33
C HIS A 9 -20.95 -17.74 -16.66
N LYS A 10 -21.53 -16.81 -17.44
CA LYS A 10 -22.51 -15.79 -17.03
C LYS A 10 -23.82 -16.35 -16.43
N HIS A 11 -23.88 -17.64 -16.08
CA HIS A 11 -25.07 -18.37 -15.62
C HIS A 11 -24.91 -19.03 -14.24
N THR A 12 -23.86 -18.71 -13.49
CA THR A 12 -23.65 -19.28 -12.14
C THR A 12 -24.47 -18.51 -11.10
N ALA A 13 -25.10 -19.18 -10.14
CA ALA A 13 -25.92 -18.52 -9.12
C ALA A 13 -25.09 -17.51 -8.28
N PRO A 14 -25.66 -16.40 -7.78
CA PRO A 14 -24.90 -15.34 -7.09
C PRO A 14 -24.05 -15.84 -5.91
N ASN A 15 -24.55 -16.84 -5.16
CA ASN A 15 -23.84 -17.45 -4.02
C ASN A 15 -22.66 -18.33 -4.46
N GLU A 16 -22.82 -19.08 -5.56
CA GLU A 16 -21.74 -19.90 -6.13
C GLU A 16 -20.64 -19.02 -6.74
N GLN A 17 -21.04 -17.89 -7.33
CA GLN A 17 -20.11 -16.90 -7.86
C GLN A 17 -19.22 -16.30 -6.76
N ALA A 18 -19.80 -15.93 -5.61
CA ALA A 18 -19.03 -15.41 -4.47
C ALA A 18 -18.06 -16.46 -3.89
N ALA A 19 -18.46 -17.74 -3.82
CA ALA A 19 -17.58 -18.81 -3.36
C ALA A 19 -16.38 -19.03 -4.30
N LEU A 20 -16.62 -19.04 -5.61
CA LEU A 20 -15.55 -19.16 -6.62
C LEU A 20 -14.58 -17.96 -6.60
N VAL A 21 -15.09 -16.75 -6.35
CA VAL A 21 -14.26 -15.54 -6.16
C VAL A 21 -13.31 -15.74 -4.99
N ILE A 22 -13.82 -16.23 -3.85
CA ILE A 22 -13.01 -16.48 -2.66
C ILE A 22 -11.94 -17.54 -2.94
N GLU A 23 -12.28 -18.63 -3.63
CA GLU A 23 -11.28 -19.64 -4.04
C GLU A 23 -10.17 -19.04 -4.90
N LYS A 24 -10.51 -18.19 -5.89
CA LYS A 24 -9.51 -17.49 -6.72
C LYS A 24 -8.63 -16.54 -5.90
N ILE A 25 -9.21 -15.80 -4.95
CA ILE A 25 -8.46 -14.93 -4.04
C ILE A 25 -7.49 -15.76 -3.19
N VAL A 26 -7.93 -16.92 -2.69
CA VAL A 26 -7.08 -17.83 -1.91
C VAL A 26 -5.92 -18.36 -2.75
N GLN A 27 -6.14 -18.70 -4.02
CA GLN A 27 -5.07 -19.12 -4.93
C GLN A 27 -4.04 -17.99 -5.17
N CYS A 28 -4.49 -16.74 -5.23
CA CYS A 28 -3.61 -15.58 -5.38
C CYS A 28 -2.75 -15.27 -4.13
N GLN A 29 -2.96 -15.96 -3.00
CA GLN A 29 -2.12 -15.82 -1.80
C GLN A 29 -0.74 -16.45 -1.97
N HIS A 30 -0.55 -17.33 -2.95
CA HIS A 30 0.74 -17.95 -3.21
C HIS A 30 1.70 -16.95 -3.86
N VAL A 31 2.83 -16.68 -3.21
CA VAL A 31 3.90 -15.83 -3.72
C VAL A 31 4.84 -16.69 -4.56
N PHE A 32 5.07 -16.28 -5.80
CA PHE A 32 5.98 -16.94 -6.71
C PHE A 32 7.37 -16.32 -6.58
N ASP A 33 8.40 -17.12 -6.79
CA ASP A 33 9.78 -16.65 -6.89
C ASP A 33 10.04 -16.13 -8.32
N PHE A 34 10.53 -14.89 -8.43
CA PHE A 34 10.90 -14.26 -9.70
C PHE A 34 12.41 -14.16 -9.93
N TYR A 35 13.25 -14.60 -9.00
CA TYR A 35 14.70 -14.68 -9.20
C TYR A 35 15.07 -15.73 -10.28
N ASP A 36 14.26 -16.78 -10.45
CA ASP A 36 14.28 -17.63 -11.64
C ASP A 36 13.13 -17.25 -12.59
N PRO A 37 13.41 -16.57 -13.72
CA PRO A 37 12.38 -16.10 -14.63
C PRO A 37 11.69 -17.22 -15.41
N VAL A 38 12.34 -18.38 -15.58
CA VAL A 38 11.82 -19.50 -16.37
C VAL A 38 11.02 -20.47 -15.49
N ALA A 39 11.38 -20.56 -14.20
CA ALA A 39 10.64 -21.36 -13.25
C ALA A 39 9.16 -20.94 -13.17
N GLN A 40 8.29 -21.95 -13.28
CA GLN A 40 6.85 -21.83 -13.05
C GLN A 40 6.14 -20.77 -13.91
N LEU A 41 6.68 -20.43 -15.09
CA LEU A 41 6.14 -19.39 -15.99
C LEU A 41 4.62 -19.54 -16.22
N LYS A 42 4.15 -20.77 -16.47
CA LYS A 42 2.72 -21.06 -16.65
C LYS A 42 1.90 -20.71 -15.41
N CYS A 43 2.39 -20.99 -14.21
CA CYS A 43 1.70 -20.67 -12.96
C CYS A 43 1.72 -19.17 -12.66
N LYS A 44 2.83 -18.49 -12.98
CA LYS A 44 2.95 -17.02 -12.89
C LYS A 44 1.92 -16.33 -13.77
N GLU A 45 1.75 -16.79 -15.01
CA GLU A 45 0.74 -16.26 -15.94
C GLU A 45 -0.70 -16.57 -15.50
N ILE A 46 -0.97 -17.76 -14.93
CA ILE A 46 -2.30 -18.07 -14.36
C ILE A 46 -2.64 -17.11 -13.22
N LYS A 47 -1.71 -16.84 -12.29
CA LYS A 47 -1.95 -15.88 -11.20
C LYS A 47 -2.16 -14.47 -11.75
N ARG A 48 -1.37 -14.05 -12.74
CA ARG A 48 -1.54 -12.75 -13.40
C ARG A 48 -2.92 -12.61 -14.03
N ALA A 49 -3.38 -13.62 -14.78
CA ALA A 49 -4.71 -13.62 -15.38
C ALA A 49 -5.83 -13.60 -14.31
N ALA A 50 -5.68 -14.39 -13.24
CA ALA A 50 -6.63 -14.42 -12.13
C ALA A 50 -6.73 -13.06 -11.40
N LEU A 51 -5.62 -12.37 -11.17
CA LEU A 51 -5.62 -11.04 -10.55
C LEU A 51 -6.32 -10.00 -11.44
N ASN A 52 -6.05 -9.99 -12.75
CA ASN A 52 -6.75 -9.09 -13.68
C ASN A 52 -8.26 -9.34 -13.70
N GLU A 53 -8.65 -10.61 -13.73
CA GLU A 53 -10.05 -11.02 -13.69
C GLU A 53 -10.76 -10.59 -12.38
N LEU A 54 -10.05 -10.61 -11.24
CA LEU A 54 -10.55 -10.08 -9.97
C LEU A 54 -10.68 -8.55 -9.98
N ILE A 55 -9.73 -7.83 -10.60
CA ILE A 55 -9.79 -6.37 -10.77
C ILE A 55 -11.01 -6.00 -11.62
N ASP A 56 -11.21 -6.68 -12.75
CA ASP A 56 -12.34 -6.47 -13.65
C ASP A 56 -13.67 -6.72 -12.94
N LEU A 57 -13.74 -7.77 -12.12
CA LEU A 57 -14.92 -8.09 -11.34
C LEU A 57 -15.27 -6.99 -10.34
N ILE A 58 -14.30 -6.55 -9.52
CA ILE A 58 -14.51 -5.51 -8.51
C ILE A 58 -14.88 -4.16 -9.15
N THR A 59 -14.33 -3.88 -10.33
CA THR A 59 -14.55 -2.59 -11.01
C THR A 59 -15.86 -2.57 -11.79
N SER A 60 -16.23 -3.67 -12.45
CA SER A 60 -17.36 -3.71 -13.39
C SER A 60 -18.67 -4.19 -12.78
N THR A 61 -18.60 -4.96 -11.69
CA THR A 61 -19.79 -5.62 -11.12
C THR A 61 -20.25 -4.92 -9.86
N LYS A 62 -21.39 -4.21 -9.95
CA LYS A 62 -22.02 -3.57 -8.81
C LYS A 62 -22.48 -4.62 -7.79
N GLY A 63 -22.19 -4.38 -6.51
CA GLY A 63 -22.50 -5.30 -5.41
C GLY A 63 -21.54 -6.50 -5.32
N ALA A 64 -20.43 -6.51 -6.07
CA ALA A 64 -19.45 -7.60 -5.99
C ALA A 64 -18.76 -7.68 -4.62
N ILE A 65 -18.70 -6.58 -3.86
CA ILE A 65 -18.06 -6.53 -2.54
C ILE A 65 -19.07 -6.91 -1.44
N VAL A 66 -19.11 -8.20 -1.09
CA VAL A 66 -19.89 -8.73 0.04
C VAL A 66 -19.01 -8.94 1.29
N GLU A 67 -19.61 -9.03 2.48
CA GLU A 67 -18.89 -9.10 3.76
C GLU A 67 -17.84 -10.23 3.83
N THR A 68 -18.11 -11.38 3.19
CA THR A 68 -17.20 -12.53 3.15
C THR A 68 -15.94 -12.32 2.32
N ILE A 69 -15.94 -11.34 1.41
CA ILE A 69 -14.79 -11.04 0.53
C ILE A 69 -13.73 -10.21 1.25
N TYR A 70 -14.12 -9.35 2.21
CA TYR A 70 -13.20 -8.50 2.97
C TYR A 70 -12.02 -9.27 3.59
N PRO A 71 -12.24 -10.32 4.41
CA PRO A 71 -11.13 -11.06 5.00
C PRO A 71 -10.26 -11.74 3.94
N ALA A 72 -10.85 -12.23 2.86
CA ALA A 72 -10.12 -12.92 1.79
C ALA A 72 -9.18 -11.96 1.05
N VAL A 73 -9.67 -10.79 0.62
CA VAL A 73 -8.88 -9.77 -0.09
C VAL A 73 -7.79 -9.22 0.81
N ILE A 74 -8.12 -8.81 2.04
CA ILE A 74 -7.15 -8.18 2.94
C ILE A 74 -6.05 -9.17 3.34
N LYS A 75 -6.40 -10.45 3.56
CA LYS A 75 -5.41 -11.51 3.81
C LYS A 75 -4.53 -11.76 2.58
N MET A 76 -5.11 -11.77 1.37
CA MET A 76 -4.35 -11.96 0.14
C MET A 76 -3.37 -10.82 -0.11
N VAL A 77 -3.82 -9.58 0.04
CA VAL A 77 -2.98 -8.38 -0.04
C VAL A 77 -1.85 -8.49 0.98
N GLY A 78 -2.18 -8.72 2.26
CA GLY A 78 -1.16 -8.81 3.30
C GLY A 78 -0.16 -9.95 3.14
N LYS A 79 -0.53 -11.05 2.48
CA LYS A 79 0.39 -12.15 2.16
C LYS A 79 1.34 -11.86 0.99
N ASN A 80 0.93 -10.98 0.08
CA ASN A 80 1.73 -10.62 -1.10
C ASN A 80 2.61 -9.39 -0.85
N ILE A 81 2.10 -8.35 -0.18
CA ILE A 81 2.83 -7.08 -0.04
C ILE A 81 3.72 -7.01 1.20
N PHE A 82 3.29 -7.59 2.33
CA PHE A 82 4.04 -7.46 3.59
C PHE A 82 5.22 -8.42 3.61
N ARG A 83 6.39 -7.86 3.33
CA ARG A 83 7.69 -8.51 3.35
C ARG A 83 8.68 -7.65 4.13
N VAL A 84 9.78 -8.27 4.54
CA VAL A 84 10.92 -7.54 5.06
C VAL A 84 11.65 -6.96 3.85
N LEU A 85 11.82 -5.64 3.81
CA LEU A 85 12.66 -4.99 2.82
C LEU A 85 14.11 -5.35 3.12
N LEU A 86 14.87 -5.71 2.09
CA LEU A 86 16.29 -5.98 2.27
C LEU A 86 16.97 -4.66 2.68
N PRO A 87 17.85 -4.67 3.70
CA PRO A 87 18.61 -3.48 4.03
C PRO A 87 19.44 -3.08 2.81
N SER A 88 19.50 -1.79 2.50
CA SER A 88 20.34 -1.29 1.42
C SER A 88 21.77 -1.74 1.67
N GLU A 89 22.36 -2.47 0.72
CA GLU A 89 23.70 -3.05 0.86
C GLU A 89 24.79 -1.96 0.82
N ASN A 90 24.45 -0.76 0.34
CA ASN A 90 25.37 0.33 0.10
C ASN A 90 25.35 1.34 1.26
N CYS A 91 26.32 1.24 2.17
CA CYS A 91 26.56 2.27 3.20
C CYS A 91 26.96 3.64 2.62
N GLU A 92 27.30 3.69 1.32
CA GLU A 92 27.64 4.90 0.57
C GLU A 92 26.59 5.24 -0.51
N PHE A 93 25.38 4.68 -0.42
CA PHE A 93 24.31 4.95 -1.38
C PHE A 93 24.05 6.46 -1.49
N ASP A 94 24.24 7.02 -2.68
CA ASP A 94 23.85 8.38 -2.98
C ASP A 94 22.47 8.34 -3.65
N PRO A 95 21.40 8.72 -2.94
CA PRO A 95 20.06 8.68 -3.50
C PRO A 95 19.83 9.67 -4.67
N GLU A 96 20.78 10.57 -4.95
CA GLU A 96 20.76 11.42 -6.16
C GLU A 96 21.41 10.76 -7.38
N GLU A 97 22.44 9.92 -7.19
CA GLU A 97 23.24 9.35 -8.28
C GLU A 97 22.95 7.87 -8.56
N ASP A 98 22.55 7.10 -7.55
CA ASP A 98 22.36 5.66 -7.66
C ASP A 98 20.98 5.28 -8.24
N GLU A 99 20.96 4.29 -9.14
CA GLU A 99 19.71 3.75 -9.68
C GLU A 99 18.98 2.92 -8.61
N PRO A 100 17.66 3.11 -8.42
CA PRO A 100 16.90 2.38 -7.43
C PRO A 100 16.76 0.90 -7.79
N THR A 101 16.92 0.02 -6.80
CA THR A 101 16.65 -1.41 -7.01
C THR A 101 15.17 -1.65 -7.28
N LEU A 102 14.87 -2.17 -8.47
CA LEU A 102 13.51 -2.50 -8.87
C LEU A 102 13.08 -3.86 -8.30
N GLU A 103 11.83 -3.94 -7.83
CA GLU A 103 11.30 -5.17 -7.26
C GLU A 103 11.03 -6.23 -8.36
N VAL A 104 11.62 -7.41 -8.21
CA VAL A 104 11.49 -8.51 -9.18
C VAL A 104 10.08 -9.10 -9.19
N LEU A 105 9.37 -9.03 -8.06
CA LEU A 105 7.98 -9.47 -7.91
C LEU A 105 6.96 -8.50 -8.53
N TRP A 106 7.42 -7.37 -9.09
CA TRP A 106 6.56 -6.28 -9.58
C TRP A 106 5.40 -6.70 -10.49
N PRO A 107 5.55 -7.64 -11.45
CA PRO A 107 4.45 -8.05 -12.32
C PRO A 107 3.21 -8.60 -11.56
N HIS A 108 3.41 -9.17 -10.38
CA HIS A 108 2.31 -9.58 -9.50
C HIS A 108 1.95 -8.51 -8.48
N LEU A 109 2.95 -7.84 -7.89
CA LEU A 109 2.71 -6.81 -6.87
C LEU A 109 1.90 -5.63 -7.40
N GLN A 110 2.19 -5.16 -8.62
CA GLN A 110 1.41 -4.10 -9.27
C GLN A 110 -0.08 -4.43 -9.29
N LEU A 111 -0.44 -5.65 -9.69
CA LEU A 111 -1.83 -6.10 -9.75
C LEU A 111 -2.46 -6.26 -8.36
N VAL A 112 -1.68 -6.67 -7.36
CA VAL A 112 -2.17 -6.76 -5.98
C VAL A 112 -2.47 -5.36 -5.42
N TYR A 113 -1.58 -4.38 -5.66
CA TYR A 113 -1.80 -2.99 -5.26
C TYR A 113 -2.99 -2.38 -6.00
N GLU A 114 -3.10 -2.60 -7.31
CA GLU A 114 -4.22 -2.14 -8.12
C GLU A 114 -5.54 -2.73 -7.64
N LEU A 115 -5.61 -4.05 -7.42
CA LEU A 115 -6.78 -4.71 -6.85
C LEU A 115 -7.18 -4.09 -5.52
N PHE A 116 -6.21 -3.87 -4.62
CA PHE A 116 -6.49 -3.31 -3.31
C PHE A 116 -6.98 -1.87 -3.39
N LEU A 117 -6.38 -1.05 -4.26
CA LEU A 117 -6.81 0.32 -4.49
C LEU A 117 -8.25 0.36 -5.03
N ARG A 118 -8.57 -0.44 -6.05
CA ARG A 118 -9.94 -0.52 -6.61
C ARG A 118 -10.94 -1.04 -5.58
N PHE A 119 -10.54 -2.00 -4.75
CA PHE A 119 -11.34 -2.48 -3.64
C PHE A 119 -11.66 -1.38 -2.62
N LEU A 120 -10.67 -0.55 -2.26
CA LEU A 120 -10.86 0.58 -1.35
C LEU A 120 -11.69 1.71 -1.98
N GLU A 121 -11.51 1.99 -3.26
CA GLU A 121 -12.18 3.08 -3.99
C GLU A 121 -13.62 2.74 -4.42
N SER A 122 -13.95 1.45 -4.46
CA SER A 122 -15.29 1.00 -4.83
C SER A 122 -16.39 1.68 -3.99
N PRO A 123 -17.49 2.12 -4.62
CA PRO A 123 -18.62 2.71 -3.91
C PRO A 123 -19.32 1.70 -2.97
N ASP A 124 -19.17 0.40 -3.23
CA ASP A 124 -19.75 -0.67 -2.41
C ASP A 124 -18.89 -0.99 -1.18
N PHE A 125 -17.72 -0.37 -1.04
CA PHE A 125 -16.84 -0.56 0.10
C PHE A 125 -17.38 0.09 1.38
N GLN A 126 -17.56 -0.71 2.42
CA GLN A 126 -18.05 -0.31 3.73
C GLN A 126 -16.93 -0.31 4.77
N ALA A 127 -16.53 0.88 5.21
CA ALA A 127 -15.48 1.05 6.22
C ALA A 127 -15.84 0.43 7.58
N SER A 128 -17.13 0.31 7.90
CA SER A 128 -17.64 -0.34 9.13
C SER A 128 -17.28 -1.83 9.20
N ILE A 129 -17.22 -2.51 8.06
CA ILE A 129 -16.80 -3.92 7.93
C ILE A 129 -15.28 -3.99 7.82
N GLY A 130 -14.69 -3.16 6.93
CA GLY A 130 -13.25 -3.15 6.67
C GLY A 130 -12.39 -2.91 7.92
N LYS A 131 -12.86 -2.11 8.88
CA LYS A 131 -12.13 -1.79 10.12
C LYS A 131 -11.87 -3.00 11.02
N LYS A 132 -12.60 -4.11 10.82
CA LYS A 132 -12.36 -5.38 11.55
C LYS A 132 -11.05 -6.05 11.12
N TYR A 133 -10.55 -5.71 9.93
CA TYR A 133 -9.42 -6.37 9.27
C TYR A 133 -8.26 -5.41 8.96
N ILE A 134 -8.57 -4.14 8.68
CA ILE A 134 -7.57 -3.06 8.55
C ILE A 134 -7.44 -2.41 9.92
N ASP A 135 -6.54 -2.96 10.73
CA ASP A 135 -6.24 -2.50 12.09
C ASP A 135 -4.92 -1.73 12.15
N GLN A 136 -4.50 -1.33 13.36
CA GLN A 136 -3.23 -0.63 13.57
C GLN A 136 -2.03 -1.47 13.12
N ARG A 137 -2.10 -2.80 13.24
CA ARG A 137 -1.01 -3.71 12.84
C ARG A 137 -0.88 -3.77 11.32
N PHE A 138 -1.99 -3.80 10.60
CA PHE A 138 -2.01 -3.73 9.14
C PHE A 138 -1.38 -2.41 8.67
N VAL A 139 -1.78 -1.29 9.27
CA VAL A 139 -1.25 0.04 8.93
C VAL A 139 0.23 0.17 9.25
N LEU A 140 0.69 -0.37 10.38
CA LEU A 140 2.11 -0.38 10.75
C LEU A 140 2.94 -1.06 9.65
N LYS A 141 2.57 -2.29 9.27
CA LYS A 141 3.26 -3.03 8.22
C LYS A 141 3.20 -2.35 6.85
N LEU A 142 2.13 -1.62 6.58
CA LEU A 142 1.99 -0.84 5.34
C LEU A 142 2.94 0.37 5.35
N LEU A 143 3.09 1.03 6.50
CA LEU A 143 3.99 2.17 6.68
C LEU A 143 5.46 1.73 6.57
N ASP A 144 5.81 0.55 7.08
CA ASP A 144 7.16 -0.01 6.95
C ASP A 144 7.59 -0.18 5.47
N LEU A 145 6.64 -0.41 4.55
CA LEU A 145 6.93 -0.58 3.12
C LEU A 145 7.28 0.73 2.40
N PHE A 146 7.05 1.90 3.00
CA PHE A 146 7.44 3.17 2.38
C PHE A 146 8.96 3.33 2.23
N ASP A 147 9.73 2.51 2.92
CA ASP A 147 11.18 2.47 2.75
C ASP A 147 11.64 1.64 1.53
N SER A 148 10.70 1.16 0.71
CA SER A 148 11.01 0.44 -0.54
C SER A 148 11.84 1.32 -1.49
N GLU A 149 12.90 0.77 -2.07
CA GLU A 149 13.71 1.46 -3.07
C GLU A 149 12.94 1.67 -4.38
N ASP A 150 11.94 0.83 -4.67
CA ASP A 150 11.13 0.92 -5.89
C ASP A 150 10.13 2.09 -5.83
N PRO A 151 10.31 3.17 -6.61
CA PRO A 151 9.43 4.34 -6.58
C PRO A 151 7.99 4.01 -6.99
N ARG A 152 7.80 2.97 -7.81
CA ARG A 152 6.47 2.55 -8.25
C ARG A 152 5.67 1.99 -7.09
N GLU A 153 6.32 1.23 -6.20
CA GLU A 153 5.70 0.71 -4.99
C GLU A 153 5.30 1.85 -4.04
N ARG A 154 6.21 2.82 -3.84
CA ARG A 154 5.95 3.98 -2.99
C ARG A 154 4.75 4.81 -3.46
N ASP A 155 4.57 5.01 -4.77
CA ASP A 155 3.41 5.74 -5.30
C ASP A 155 2.07 5.02 -5.07
N PHE A 156 2.04 3.69 -5.17
CA PHE A 156 0.87 2.91 -4.77
C PHE A 156 0.61 2.99 -3.27
N LEU A 157 1.65 2.83 -2.44
CA LEU A 157 1.54 2.92 -0.99
C LEU A 157 1.01 4.29 -0.55
N LYS A 158 1.48 5.37 -1.19
CA LYS A 158 1.00 6.74 -1.00
C LYS A 158 -0.51 6.83 -1.17
N THR A 159 -0.98 6.38 -2.32
CA THR A 159 -2.40 6.43 -2.68
C THR A 159 -3.24 5.55 -1.75
N VAL A 160 -2.79 4.32 -1.46
CA VAL A 160 -3.46 3.38 -0.56
C VAL A 160 -3.57 3.95 0.85
N LEU A 161 -2.48 4.46 1.42
CA LEU A 161 -2.46 5.03 2.77
C LEU A 161 -3.38 6.27 2.84
N HIS A 162 -3.37 7.13 1.82
CA HIS A 162 -4.26 8.28 1.76
C HIS A 162 -5.74 7.86 1.76
N ARG A 163 -6.12 6.81 1.00
CA ARG A 163 -7.49 6.25 1.02
C ARG A 163 -7.85 5.66 2.38
N ILE A 164 -6.93 4.93 3.02
CA ILE A 164 -7.13 4.38 4.37
C ILE A 164 -7.34 5.53 5.38
N TYR A 165 -6.51 6.56 5.35
CA TYR A 165 -6.63 7.72 6.24
C TYR A 165 -7.98 8.44 6.06
N GLY A 166 -8.42 8.60 4.81
CA GLY A 166 -9.71 9.19 4.48
C GLY A 166 -10.89 8.40 5.05
N LYS A 167 -10.92 7.08 4.80
CA LYS A 167 -12.06 6.20 5.13
C LYS A 167 -12.10 5.76 6.60
N PHE A 168 -10.97 5.63 7.28
CA PHE A 168 -10.89 5.10 8.63
C PHE A 168 -10.54 6.17 9.67
N LEU A 169 -11.56 6.90 10.14
CA LEU A 169 -11.40 7.97 11.14
C LEU A 169 -10.65 7.51 12.40
N GLY A 170 -10.91 6.28 12.87
CA GLY A 170 -10.28 5.71 14.08
C GLY A 170 -8.78 5.41 13.94
N LEU A 171 -8.25 5.34 12.71
CA LEU A 171 -6.82 5.09 12.46
C LEU A 171 -6.02 6.39 12.28
N ARG A 172 -6.67 7.55 12.11
CA ARG A 172 -6.00 8.81 11.77
C ARG A 172 -4.96 9.24 12.82
N ALA A 173 -5.31 9.16 14.10
CA ALA A 173 -4.39 9.53 15.17
C ALA A 173 -3.17 8.61 15.22
N PHE A 174 -3.38 7.30 15.00
CA PHE A 174 -2.32 6.31 14.94
C PHE A 174 -1.39 6.56 13.75
N ILE A 175 -1.94 6.76 12.54
CA ILE A 175 -1.16 7.06 11.33
C ILE A 175 -0.29 8.30 11.52
N ARG A 176 -0.86 9.42 12.00
CA ARG A 176 -0.08 10.64 12.26
C ARG A 176 1.03 10.40 13.28
N LYS A 177 0.74 9.73 14.38
CA LYS A 177 1.76 9.41 15.40
C LYS A 177 2.89 8.56 14.82
N HIS A 178 2.57 7.57 14.00
CA HIS A 178 3.58 6.69 13.43
C HIS A 178 4.44 7.39 12.38
N ILE A 179 3.84 8.18 11.48
CA ILE A 179 4.57 9.04 10.54
C ILE A 179 5.52 9.99 11.28
N ASN A 180 5.05 10.61 12.38
CA ASN A 180 5.92 11.47 13.20
C ASN A 180 7.14 10.71 13.72
N ASN A 181 6.95 9.48 14.22
CA ASN A 181 8.04 8.65 14.71
C ASN A 181 9.02 8.27 13.59
N MET A 182 8.52 7.96 12.39
CA MET A 182 9.36 7.67 11.23
C MET A 182 10.24 8.87 10.86
N PHE A 183 9.65 10.08 10.81
CA PHE A 183 10.42 11.30 10.53
C PHE A 183 11.41 11.67 11.64
N LEU A 184 11.04 11.47 12.91
CA LEU A 184 11.98 11.68 14.00
C LEU A 184 13.16 10.70 13.92
N ARG A 185 12.89 9.42 13.65
CA ARG A 185 13.93 8.42 13.45
C ARG A 185 14.82 8.75 12.26
N PHE A 186 14.22 9.16 11.14
CA PHE A 186 14.95 9.62 9.95
C PHE A 186 15.89 10.79 10.28
N VAL A 187 15.40 11.84 10.93
CA VAL A 187 16.18 13.06 11.20
C VAL A 187 17.24 12.88 12.30
N TYR A 188 17.02 12.00 13.27
CA TYR A 188 17.87 11.92 14.47
C TYR A 188 18.65 10.61 14.62
N GLU A 189 18.30 9.56 13.88
CA GLU A 189 18.92 8.23 14.07
C GLU A 189 19.50 7.64 12.78
N THR A 190 18.75 7.63 11.67
CA THR A 190 19.15 6.88 10.48
C THR A 190 19.74 7.72 9.36
N ASP A 191 19.35 9.01 9.25
CA ASP A 191 19.66 9.89 8.11
C ASP A 191 19.28 9.31 6.73
N SER A 192 18.49 8.22 6.70
CA SER A 192 18.04 7.53 5.50
C SER A 192 16.62 7.01 5.69
N PHE A 193 15.78 7.31 4.69
CA PHE A 193 14.42 6.83 4.51
C PHE A 193 13.95 7.15 3.08
N ASN A 194 13.59 6.15 2.30
CA ASN A 194 13.30 6.35 0.86
C ASN A 194 11.96 7.07 0.59
N GLY A 195 10.99 6.95 1.49
CA GLY A 195 9.62 7.41 1.28
C GLY A 195 9.27 8.79 1.86
N VAL A 196 10.26 9.64 2.14
CA VAL A 196 10.01 10.96 2.77
C VAL A 196 9.03 11.78 1.93
N GLY A 197 9.29 11.89 0.61
CA GLY A 197 8.49 12.72 -0.29
C GLY A 197 7.02 12.28 -0.37
N GLU A 198 6.77 10.99 -0.57
CA GLU A 198 5.43 10.44 -0.67
C GLU A 198 4.64 10.58 0.63
N VAL A 199 5.30 10.38 1.79
CA VAL A 199 4.66 10.58 3.10
C VAL A 199 4.33 12.06 3.33
N LEU A 200 5.19 12.98 2.90
CA LEU A 200 4.92 14.43 2.97
C LEU A 200 3.74 14.84 2.07
N GLU A 201 3.60 14.30 0.87
CA GLU A 201 2.43 14.57 0.01
C GLU A 201 1.11 14.20 0.70
N ILE A 202 1.08 13.07 1.39
CA ILE A 202 -0.09 12.63 2.18
C ILE A 202 -0.34 13.61 3.32
N LEU A 203 0.72 14.02 4.04
CA LEU A 203 0.59 15.00 5.11
C LEU A 203 0.08 16.35 4.60
N GLY A 204 0.47 16.78 3.41
CA GLY A 204 -0.04 18.01 2.80
C GLY A 204 -1.52 17.97 2.55
N SER A 205 -2.02 16.85 2.01
CA SER A 205 -3.45 16.62 1.89
C SER A 205 -4.16 16.63 3.26
N ILE A 206 -3.54 16.05 4.29
CA ILE A 206 -4.08 16.03 5.65
C ILE A 206 -4.14 17.44 6.27
N ILE A 207 -3.07 18.22 6.13
CA ILE A 207 -2.94 19.58 6.67
C ILE A 207 -3.95 20.53 6.02
N ASN A 208 -4.12 20.43 4.70
CA ASN A 208 -5.14 21.19 3.96
C ASN A 208 -6.57 20.90 4.46
N GLY A 209 -6.80 19.75 5.10
CA GLY A 209 -8.07 19.38 5.72
C GLY A 209 -8.26 19.84 7.17
N PHE A 210 -7.30 20.57 7.76
CA PHE A 210 -7.42 21.03 9.15
C PHE A 210 -8.46 22.13 9.32
N GLY A 211 -9.33 21.96 10.32
CA GLY A 211 -10.27 22.99 10.73
C GLY A 211 -9.59 24.12 11.49
N LEU A 212 -10.18 25.32 11.40
CA LEU A 212 -9.75 26.49 12.18
C LEU A 212 -10.63 26.65 13.44
N PRO A 213 -10.05 27.07 14.58
CA PRO A 213 -8.64 27.39 14.79
C PRO A 213 -7.74 26.14 14.87
N LEU A 214 -6.48 26.28 14.45
CA LEU A 214 -5.51 25.19 14.49
C LEU A 214 -5.26 24.70 15.93
N LYS A 215 -5.36 23.39 16.12
CA LYS A 215 -5.05 22.74 17.40
C LYS A 215 -3.58 22.83 17.74
N GLN A 216 -3.28 22.82 19.04
CA GLN A 216 -1.91 22.85 19.55
C GLN A 216 -1.06 21.68 19.05
N GLU A 217 -1.65 20.49 18.88
CA GLU A 217 -0.95 19.32 18.32
C GLU A 217 -0.36 19.58 16.92
N HIS A 218 -1.05 20.36 16.08
CA HIS A 218 -0.59 20.68 14.72
C HIS A 218 0.58 21.67 14.75
N LYS A 219 0.55 22.64 15.67
CA LYS A 219 1.67 23.57 15.88
C LYS A 219 2.91 22.84 16.39
N VAL A 220 2.73 21.90 17.32
CA VAL A 220 3.84 21.07 17.83
C VAL A 220 4.41 20.21 16.70
N PHE A 221 3.57 19.61 15.86
CA PHE A 221 4.01 18.83 14.71
C PHE A 221 4.87 19.64 13.73
N LEU A 222 4.45 20.87 13.38
CA LEU A 222 5.23 21.78 12.54
C LEU A 222 6.64 22.02 13.12
N VAL A 223 6.70 22.43 14.39
CA VAL A 223 7.97 22.85 15.02
C VAL A 223 8.89 21.66 15.31
N LYS A 224 8.34 20.52 15.73
CA LYS A 224 9.12 19.37 16.20
C LYS A 224 9.43 18.34 15.12
N VAL A 225 8.70 18.35 14.00
CA VAL A 225 8.87 17.34 12.94
C VAL A 225 9.16 18.00 11.59
N LEU A 226 8.29 18.90 11.10
CA LEU A 226 8.46 19.47 9.76
C LEU A 226 9.68 20.39 9.65
N LEU A 227 9.92 21.28 10.62
CA LEU A 227 11.10 22.15 10.58
C LEU A 227 12.42 21.33 10.61
N PRO A 228 12.60 20.32 11.49
CA PRO A 228 13.80 19.48 11.47
C PRO A 228 14.04 18.71 10.17
N LEU A 229 13.04 18.45 9.33
CA LEU A 229 13.23 17.79 8.03
C LEU A 229 14.09 18.59 7.03
N HIS A 230 14.39 19.85 7.32
CA HIS A 230 15.33 20.66 6.53
C HIS A 230 16.81 20.40 6.87
N LYS A 231 17.10 19.56 7.88
CA LYS A 231 18.47 19.27 8.33
C LYS A 231 19.18 18.15 7.55
N PRO A 232 18.53 17.03 7.17
CA PRO A 232 19.21 15.94 6.47
C PRO A 232 19.81 16.39 5.14
N LYS A 233 20.92 15.76 4.74
CA LYS A 233 21.67 16.11 3.53
C LYS A 233 20.86 15.87 2.25
N CYS A 234 20.00 14.87 2.24
CA CYS A 234 19.14 14.47 1.11
C CYS A 234 17.88 15.34 0.96
N LEU A 235 17.89 16.59 1.46
CA LEU A 235 16.76 17.52 1.40
C LEU A 235 16.27 17.75 -0.03
N SER A 236 17.18 17.83 -1.01
CA SER A 236 16.91 17.97 -2.44
C SER A 236 15.82 17.02 -2.96
N LEU A 237 15.80 15.77 -2.50
CA LEU A 237 14.87 14.73 -2.94
C LEU A 237 13.41 15.01 -2.59
N TYR A 238 13.17 15.78 -1.52
CA TYR A 238 11.84 16.05 -0.98
C TYR A 238 11.58 17.54 -0.70
N HIS A 239 12.48 18.43 -1.14
CA HIS A 239 12.43 19.86 -0.84
C HIS A 239 11.14 20.50 -1.35
N ALA A 240 10.70 20.13 -2.56
CA ALA A 240 9.47 20.64 -3.14
C ALA A 240 8.26 20.29 -2.27
N GLN A 241 8.19 19.07 -1.77
CA GLN A 241 7.10 18.58 -0.93
C GLN A 241 7.06 19.31 0.40
N VAL A 242 8.22 19.52 1.06
CA VAL A 242 8.28 20.26 2.34
C VAL A 242 7.86 21.71 2.17
N PHE A 243 8.23 22.35 1.06
CA PHE A 243 7.91 23.76 0.81
C PHE A 243 6.42 24.01 0.52
N ILE A 244 5.71 22.98 0.01
CA ILE A 244 4.29 23.07 -0.34
C ILE A 244 3.37 22.78 0.88
N LEU A 245 3.91 22.28 2.00
CA LEU A 245 3.19 22.05 3.26
C LEU A 245 2.92 23.32 4.06
#